data_AF-A0A194S8T4-F1
#
_entry.id   AF-A0A194S8T4-F1
#
_cell.length_a   1.000
_cell.length_b   1.000
_cell.length_c   1.000
_cell.angle_alpha   90.00
_cell.angle_beta   90.00
_cell.angle_gamma   90.00
#
_symmetry.space_group_name_H-M   'P 1'
#
loop_
_entity.id
_entity.type
_entity.pdbx_description
1 polymer ?
#
loop_
_entity_poly.entity_id
_entity_poly.type
_entity_poly.pdbx_seq_one_letter_code
_entity_poly.pdbx_strand_id
1 'polypeptide(L)'
;MTDSHRDQPLDSLPYYDKDLDLHPELRPAINSQIAIELRSLLPKNPSANPSNLSHLPPPRPLPSASDHPLLAAELSRVESKRPLRDGEGLDTSRYAMPFPDEASLDSVEAWERAYESSLAQLEHQRLRSLNGSLLQQLGGNKWRVENFALENAIQRVDGEGEGVKEQVEEVNRRRKADQEKAGETLSRLEKRWTELVSSGVQLEIGSVALEEQLVELRARHADLQRRVAAVSQ
;
A
#
# COMPACT_ATOMS: atom_id res chain seq x y z
N MET A 1 -12.52 22.41 25.44
CA MET A 1 -12.77 20.95 25.55
C MET A 1 -11.49 20.27 25.17
N THR A 2 -10.82 19.66 26.14
CA THR A 2 -9.55 18.99 26.00
C THR A 2 -9.68 17.87 24.99
N ASP A 3 -8.96 17.96 23.88
CA ASP A 3 -8.85 16.90 22.88
C ASP A 3 -8.02 15.77 23.50
N SER A 4 -8.68 14.97 24.33
CA SER A 4 -8.13 13.78 24.95
C SER A 4 -8.34 12.56 24.07
N HIS A 5 -8.20 12.73 22.74
CA HIS A 5 -7.81 11.61 21.89
C HIS A 5 -6.38 11.24 22.30
N ARG A 6 -6.30 10.52 23.43
CA ARG A 6 -5.15 9.68 23.73
C ARG A 6 -4.94 8.88 22.45
N ASP A 7 -3.74 8.97 21.89
CA ASP A 7 -3.16 7.89 21.09
C ASP A 7 -3.24 6.63 21.97
N GLN A 8 -4.41 6.01 22.05
CA GLN A 8 -4.53 4.65 22.48
C GLN A 8 -3.84 3.90 21.35
N PRO A 9 -2.66 3.30 21.59
CA PRO A 9 -2.05 2.47 20.58
C PRO A 9 -3.08 1.41 20.22
N LEU A 10 -3.49 1.40 18.95
CA LEU A 10 -4.30 0.33 18.39
C LEU A 10 -3.48 -0.95 18.58
N ASP A 11 -3.86 -1.75 19.58
CA ASP A 11 -3.16 -2.98 19.91
C ASP A 11 -3.77 -4.12 19.10
N SER A 12 -2.92 -4.78 18.33
CA SER A 12 -3.25 -5.99 17.59
C SER A 12 -2.00 -6.85 17.60
N LEU A 13 -2.14 -8.16 17.82
CA LEU A 13 -1.01 -9.07 17.96
C LEU A 13 -0.93 -10.07 16.79
N PRO A 14 -0.58 -9.64 15.56
CA PRO A 14 -0.52 -10.51 14.38
C PRO A 14 0.26 -11.83 14.52
N TYR A 15 1.32 -11.87 15.35
CA TYR A 15 2.09 -13.09 15.56
C TYR A 15 1.45 -14.07 16.56
N TYR A 16 0.50 -13.61 17.37
CA TYR A 16 -0.19 -14.40 18.39
C TYR A 16 -1.64 -14.74 17.98
N ASP A 17 -2.38 -13.75 17.47
CA ASP A 17 -3.78 -13.86 17.07
C ASP A 17 -3.90 -14.62 15.75
N LYS A 18 -4.27 -15.90 15.82
CA LYS A 18 -4.43 -16.78 14.63
C LYS A 18 -5.88 -16.91 14.17
N ASP A 19 -6.81 -16.14 14.73
CA ASP A 19 -8.25 -16.30 14.51
C ASP A 19 -8.65 -16.12 13.05
N LEU A 20 -8.01 -15.20 12.32
CA LEU A 20 -8.26 -14.99 10.89
C LEU A 20 -7.77 -16.16 10.02
N ASP A 21 -6.81 -16.95 10.50
CA ASP A 21 -6.31 -18.13 9.80
C ASP A 21 -7.10 -19.38 10.19
N LEU A 22 -7.54 -19.47 11.45
CA LEU A 22 -8.40 -20.53 11.96
C LEU A 22 -9.84 -20.43 11.43
N HIS A 23 -10.35 -19.21 11.26
CA HIS A 23 -11.70 -18.92 10.81
C HIS A 23 -11.69 -18.00 9.57
N PRO A 24 -11.56 -18.57 8.36
CA PRO A 24 -11.54 -17.81 7.11
C PRO A 24 -12.79 -16.95 6.87
N GLU A 25 -13.92 -17.31 7.49
CA GLU A 25 -15.21 -16.59 7.41
C GLU A 25 -15.18 -15.20 8.05
N LEU A 26 -14.24 -14.95 8.97
CA LEU A 26 -14.13 -13.65 9.63
C LEU A 26 -13.68 -12.55 8.67
N ARG A 27 -12.79 -12.85 7.71
CA ARG A 27 -12.27 -11.87 6.74
C ARG A 27 -13.38 -11.19 5.92
N PRO A 28 -14.29 -11.92 5.25
CA PRO A 28 -15.37 -11.28 4.50
C PRO A 28 -16.36 -10.53 5.41
N ALA A 29 -16.64 -11.03 6.62
CA ALA A 29 -17.51 -10.34 7.58
C ALA A 29 -16.92 -8.99 8.01
N ILE A 30 -15.63 -8.96 8.38
CA ILE A 30 -14.90 -7.74 8.75
C ILE A 30 -14.85 -6.77 7.57
N ASN A 31 -14.52 -7.25 6.37
CA ASN A 31 -14.49 -6.42 5.16
C ASN A 31 -15.86 -5.80 4.86
N SER A 32 -16.97 -6.51 5.13
CA SER A 32 -18.31 -5.98 4.95
C SER A 32 -18.61 -4.82 5.91
N GLN A 33 -18.17 -4.92 7.16
CA GLN A 33 -18.32 -3.89 8.19
C GLN A 33 -17.45 -2.67 7.86
N ILE A 34 -16.19 -2.90 7.45
CA ILE A 34 -15.30 -1.83 6.96
C ILE A 34 -15.96 -1.11 5.77
N ALA A 35 -16.56 -1.84 4.83
CA ALA A 35 -17.22 -1.23 3.68
C ALA A 35 -18.44 -0.37 4.08
N ILE A 36 -19.20 -0.77 5.11
CA ILE A 36 -20.31 0.03 5.66
C ILE A 36 -19.77 1.33 6.26
N GLU A 37 -18.70 1.27 7.04
CA GLU A 37 -18.08 2.46 7.62
C GLU A 37 -17.43 3.36 6.57
N LEU A 38 -16.75 2.79 5.57
CA LEU A 38 -16.21 3.57 4.47
C LEU A 38 -17.32 4.31 3.72
N ARG A 39 -18.49 3.69 3.50
CA ARG A 39 -19.64 4.38 2.88
C ARG A 39 -20.11 5.59 3.69
N SER A 40 -19.99 5.58 5.01
CA SER A 40 -20.34 6.72 5.85
C SER A 40 -19.33 7.87 5.72
N LEU A 41 -18.06 7.54 5.47
CA LEU A 41 -16.93 8.46 5.32
C LEU A 41 -16.78 9.05 3.91
N LEU A 42 -17.33 8.40 2.89
CA LEU A 42 -17.31 8.94 1.53
C LEU A 42 -18.19 10.20 1.44
N PRO A 43 -17.70 11.27 0.78
CA PRO A 43 -18.48 12.48 0.59
C PRO A 43 -19.73 12.18 -0.25
N LYS A 44 -20.88 12.71 0.18
CA LYS A 44 -22.17 12.54 -0.50
C LYS A 44 -22.20 13.15 -1.90
N ASN A 45 -21.27 14.07 -2.19
CA ASN A 45 -21.11 14.71 -3.49
C ASN A 45 -19.80 14.20 -4.14
N PRO A 46 -19.83 13.66 -5.37
CA PRO A 46 -18.64 13.16 -6.07
C PRO A 46 -17.58 14.23 -6.36
N SER A 47 -17.91 15.53 -6.28
CA SER A 47 -16.94 16.62 -6.47
C SER A 47 -16.25 17.10 -5.18
N ALA A 48 -16.63 16.59 -4.02
CA ALA A 48 -15.97 16.91 -2.77
C ALA A 48 -14.86 15.90 -2.47
N ASN A 49 -13.71 16.39 -2.00
CA ASN A 49 -12.61 15.53 -1.60
C ASN A 49 -12.99 14.73 -0.34
N PRO A 50 -12.75 13.41 -0.29
CA PRO A 50 -13.02 12.63 0.91
C PRO A 50 -12.12 13.08 2.06
N SER A 51 -12.68 13.15 3.28
CA SER A 51 -11.98 13.61 4.50
C SER A 51 -10.68 12.85 4.77
N ASN A 52 -10.60 11.58 4.34
CA ASN A 52 -9.46 10.70 4.54
C ASN A 52 -8.27 10.99 3.60
N LEU A 53 -8.44 11.81 2.55
CA LEU A 53 -7.39 12.12 1.58
C LEU A 53 -6.88 13.56 1.70
N SER A 54 -7.19 14.26 2.80
CA SER A 54 -6.74 15.63 3.07
C SER A 54 -5.22 15.78 3.20
N HIS A 55 -4.52 14.70 3.53
CA HIS A 55 -3.06 14.65 3.63
C HIS A 55 -2.37 14.47 2.27
N LEU A 56 -3.10 14.04 1.24
CA LEU A 56 -2.54 13.92 -0.10
C LEU A 56 -2.44 15.32 -0.73
N PRO A 57 -1.35 15.62 -1.44
CA PRO A 57 -1.28 16.85 -2.20
C PRO A 57 -2.42 16.91 -3.23
N PRO A 58 -2.94 18.10 -3.55
CA PRO A 58 -3.96 18.23 -4.58
C PRO A 58 -3.44 17.64 -5.90
N PRO A 59 -4.33 17.06 -6.73
CA PRO A 59 -3.93 16.50 -8.01
C PRO A 59 -3.23 17.58 -8.84
N ARG A 60 -2.09 17.23 -9.43
CA ARG A 60 -1.35 18.16 -10.29
C ARG A 60 -2.27 18.56 -11.46
N PRO A 61 -2.45 19.86 -11.74
CA PRO A 61 -3.30 20.28 -12.84
C PRO A 61 -2.74 19.73 -14.16
N LEU A 62 -3.64 19.31 -15.04
CA LEU A 62 -3.26 18.96 -16.40
C LEU A 62 -2.64 20.19 -17.09
N PRO A 63 -1.68 20.00 -18.00
CA PRO A 63 -1.11 21.08 -18.80
C PRO A 63 -2.22 21.89 -19.48
N SER A 64 -2.34 23.16 -19.11
CA SER A 64 -3.32 24.07 -19.70
C SER A 64 -2.92 24.41 -21.14
N ALA A 65 -3.90 24.66 -22.00
CA ALA A 65 -3.68 25.17 -23.35
C ALA A 65 -2.94 26.53 -23.36
N SER A 66 -3.01 27.29 -22.26
CA SER A 66 -2.26 28.55 -22.08
C SER A 66 -0.75 28.32 -21.92
N ASP A 67 -0.36 27.27 -21.20
CA ASP A 67 1.02 27.06 -20.76
C ASP A 67 1.75 26.15 -21.75
N HIS A 68 1.06 25.11 -22.24
CA HIS A 68 1.61 24.11 -23.14
C HIS A 68 0.59 23.75 -24.24
N PRO A 69 0.47 24.57 -25.29
CA PRO A 69 -0.54 24.38 -26.34
C PRO A 69 -0.38 23.05 -27.09
N LEU A 70 0.86 22.62 -27.36
CA LEU A 70 1.14 21.35 -28.03
C LEU A 70 0.73 20.14 -27.17
N LEU A 71 1.02 20.20 -25.86
CA LEU A 71 0.69 19.11 -24.94
C LEU A 71 -0.82 19.02 -24.70
N ALA A 72 -1.50 20.16 -24.58
CA ALA A 72 -2.96 20.22 -24.46
C ALA A 72 -3.65 19.65 -25.72
N ALA A 73 -3.14 19.96 -26.91
CA ALA A 73 -3.63 19.41 -28.16
C ALA A 73 -3.46 17.88 -28.22
N GLU A 74 -2.28 17.35 -27.86
CA GLU A 74 -2.03 15.91 -27.81
C GLU A 74 -2.90 15.20 -26.78
N LEU A 75 -3.07 15.78 -25.59
CA LEU A 75 -3.97 15.25 -24.56
C LEU A 75 -5.42 15.18 -25.08
N SER A 76 -5.90 16.21 -25.77
CA SER A 76 -7.25 16.20 -26.37
C SER A 76 -7.41 15.16 -27.48
N ARG A 77 -6.35 14.90 -28.26
CA ARG A 77 -6.33 13.86 -29.30
C ARG A 77 -6.39 12.47 -28.67
N VAL A 78 -5.60 12.23 -27.63
CA VAL A 78 -5.56 10.97 -26.87
C VAL A 78 -6.89 10.73 -26.16
N GLU A 79 -7.47 11.76 -25.55
CA GLU A 79 -8.82 11.71 -24.94
C GLU A 79 -9.88 11.33 -25.99
N SER A 80 -9.76 11.90 -27.19
CA SER A 80 -10.60 11.56 -28.34
C SER A 80 -10.28 10.20 -28.97
N LYS A 81 -9.31 9.44 -28.42
CA LYS A 81 -8.81 8.15 -28.91
C LYS A 81 -8.45 8.14 -30.41
N ARG A 82 -8.02 9.29 -30.93
CA ARG A 82 -7.60 9.39 -32.34
C ARG A 82 -6.15 8.92 -32.46
N PRO A 83 -5.78 8.11 -33.46
CA PRO A 83 -4.38 7.77 -33.71
C PRO A 83 -3.57 9.03 -34.07
N LEU A 84 -2.23 8.94 -34.05
CA LEU A 84 -1.40 9.98 -34.67
C LEU A 84 -1.76 10.06 -36.15
N ARG A 85 -1.67 11.26 -36.74
CA ARG A 85 -1.88 11.39 -38.18
C ARG A 85 -0.74 10.73 -38.93
N ASP A 86 -1.06 10.15 -40.08
CA ASP A 86 -0.06 9.61 -40.98
C ASP A 86 0.92 10.74 -41.37
N GLY A 87 2.22 10.54 -41.09
CA GLY A 87 3.27 11.53 -41.36
C GLY A 87 3.61 12.49 -40.20
N GLU A 88 2.84 12.55 -39.11
CA GLU A 88 3.20 13.29 -37.88
C GLU A 88 4.14 12.48 -36.94
N GLY A 89 4.52 11.27 -37.38
CA GLY A 89 5.49 10.43 -36.68
C GLY A 89 6.94 10.86 -36.90
N LEU A 90 7.88 10.00 -36.50
CA LEU A 90 9.31 10.22 -36.78
C LEU A 90 9.53 10.23 -38.29
N ASP A 91 9.92 11.39 -38.83
CA ASP A 91 10.28 11.53 -40.24
C ASP A 91 11.58 10.78 -40.54
N THR A 92 11.46 9.67 -41.26
CA THR A 92 12.58 8.86 -41.71
C THR A 92 13.08 9.25 -43.09
N SER A 93 12.33 10.07 -43.84
CA SER A 93 12.68 10.50 -45.19
C SER A 93 13.95 11.36 -45.22
N ARG A 94 14.23 12.09 -44.12
CA ARG A 94 15.47 12.85 -43.92
C ARG A 94 16.76 12.03 -44.07
N TYR A 95 16.70 10.73 -43.79
CA TYR A 95 17.86 9.83 -43.84
C TYR A 95 17.98 9.05 -45.16
N ALA A 96 16.98 9.14 -46.04
CA ALA A 96 17.00 8.53 -47.36
C ALA A 96 17.58 9.52 -48.37
N MET A 97 18.43 9.07 -49.30
CA MET A 97 18.96 9.96 -50.35
C MET A 97 17.81 10.41 -51.25
N PRO A 98 17.41 11.70 -51.22
CA PRO A 98 16.24 12.12 -51.96
C PRO A 98 16.62 12.20 -53.43
N PHE A 99 15.84 11.51 -54.24
CA PHE A 99 15.79 11.70 -55.67
C PHE A 99 14.51 12.49 -55.98
N PRO A 100 14.53 13.44 -56.93
CA PRO A 100 13.32 14.13 -57.34
C PRO A 100 12.28 13.10 -57.83
N ASP A 101 11.02 13.25 -57.43
CA ASP A 101 9.94 12.39 -57.92
C ASP A 101 9.86 12.48 -59.45
N GLU A 102 9.48 11.38 -60.13
CA GLU A 102 9.41 11.31 -61.59
C GLU A 102 8.57 12.44 -62.22
N ALA A 103 7.57 12.94 -61.51
CA ALA A 103 6.72 14.06 -61.93
C ALA A 103 7.39 15.44 -61.81
N SER A 104 8.52 15.54 -61.11
CA SER A 104 9.21 16.80 -60.76
C SER A 104 10.61 16.92 -61.37
N LEU A 105 10.97 16.02 -62.29
CA LEU A 105 12.29 15.98 -62.92
C LEU A 105 12.63 17.23 -63.73
N ASP A 106 11.64 17.96 -64.23
CA ASP A 106 11.87 19.21 -64.98
C ASP A 106 11.96 20.45 -64.08
N SER A 107 11.73 20.31 -62.77
CA SER A 107 11.74 21.42 -61.81
C SER A 107 13.13 21.65 -61.23
N VAL A 108 13.70 22.85 -61.48
CA VAL A 108 14.99 23.27 -60.92
C VAL A 108 14.97 23.26 -59.38
N GLU A 109 13.88 23.72 -58.77
CA GLU A 109 13.73 23.77 -57.31
C GLU A 109 13.71 22.38 -56.66
N ALA A 110 13.21 21.36 -57.36
CA ALA A 110 13.24 19.97 -56.87
C ALA A 110 14.66 19.40 -56.87
N TRP A 111 15.46 19.72 -57.89
CA TRP A 111 16.87 19.36 -57.97
C TRP A 111 17.74 20.09 -56.95
N GLU A 112 17.48 21.39 -56.71
CA GLU A 112 18.18 22.16 -55.67
C GLU A 112 17.93 21.57 -54.27
N ARG A 113 16.67 21.24 -53.94
CA ARG A 113 16.33 20.58 -52.67
C ARG A 113 16.98 19.20 -52.52
N ALA A 114 16.99 18.40 -53.60
CA ALA A 114 17.66 17.10 -53.59
C ALA A 114 19.18 17.25 -53.41
N TYR A 115 19.79 18.23 -54.06
CA TYR A 115 21.21 18.55 -53.93
C TYR A 115 21.58 18.98 -52.50
N GLU A 116 20.86 19.94 -51.91
CA GLU A 116 21.11 20.39 -50.53
C GLU A 116 20.98 19.25 -49.52
N SER A 117 19.97 18.40 -49.69
CA SER A 117 19.79 17.24 -48.83
C SER A 117 20.90 16.19 -49.02
N SER A 118 21.37 15.96 -50.25
CA SER A 118 22.49 15.07 -50.52
C SER A 118 23.81 15.57 -49.89
N LEU A 119 24.05 16.89 -49.89
CA LEU A 119 25.19 17.50 -49.22
C LEU A 119 25.13 17.29 -47.71
N ALA A 120 23.96 17.52 -47.11
CA ALA A 120 23.74 17.26 -45.70
C ALA A 120 24.03 15.78 -45.36
N GLN A 121 23.61 14.85 -46.21
CA GLN A 121 23.88 13.43 -46.03
C GLN A 121 25.35 13.06 -46.17
N LEU A 122 26.07 13.65 -47.14
CA LEU A 122 27.51 13.46 -47.29
C LEU A 122 28.25 13.85 -46.00
N GLU A 123 27.92 15.01 -45.44
CA GLU A 123 28.51 15.46 -44.18
C GLU A 123 28.09 14.59 -43.00
N HIS A 124 26.83 14.12 -42.95
CA HIS A 124 26.40 13.14 -41.94
C HIS A 124 27.19 11.83 -42.03
N GLN A 125 27.44 11.30 -43.24
CA GLN A 125 28.24 10.09 -43.43
C GLN A 125 29.70 10.32 -43.03
N ARG A 126 30.27 11.48 -43.38
CA ARG A 126 31.61 11.86 -42.94
C ARG A 126 31.74 11.90 -41.42
N LEU A 127 30.79 12.54 -40.74
CA LEU A 127 30.74 12.57 -39.27
C LEU A 127 30.52 11.17 -38.68
N ARG A 128 29.69 10.34 -39.31
CA ARG A 128 29.47 8.95 -38.89
C ARG A 128 30.75 8.12 -38.99
N SER A 129 31.51 8.27 -40.08
CA SER A 129 32.81 7.60 -40.23
C SER A 129 33.82 8.06 -39.19
N LEU A 130 33.88 9.37 -38.91
CA LEU A 130 34.77 9.92 -37.87
C LEU A 130 34.37 9.46 -36.46
N ASN A 131 33.08 9.48 -36.13
CA ASN A 131 32.58 8.94 -34.86
C ASN A 131 32.81 7.43 -34.77
N GLY A 132 32.68 6.70 -35.87
CA GLY A 132 32.97 5.27 -35.96
C GLY A 132 34.43 4.96 -35.68
N SER A 133 35.37 5.75 -36.22
CA SER A 133 36.80 5.57 -35.94
C SER A 133 37.14 5.89 -34.47
N LEU A 134 36.55 6.95 -33.89
CA LEU A 134 36.68 7.26 -32.47
C LEU A 134 36.11 6.14 -31.59
N LEU A 135 34.95 5.60 -31.94
CA LEU A 135 34.32 4.50 -31.21
C LEU A 135 35.16 3.21 -31.30
N GLN A 136 35.75 2.92 -32.46
CA GLN A 136 36.62 1.77 -32.63
C GLN A 136 37.88 1.87 -31.75
N GLN A 137 38.41 3.07 -31.57
CA GLN A 137 39.60 3.32 -30.75
C GLN A 137 39.30 3.36 -29.24
N LEU A 138 38.23 4.05 -28.83
CA LEU A 138 37.97 4.38 -27.43
C LEU A 138 36.77 3.64 -26.82
N GLY A 139 35.84 3.16 -27.66
CA GLY A 139 34.56 2.61 -27.23
C GLY A 139 34.70 1.38 -26.34
N GLY A 140 35.60 0.44 -26.68
CA GLY A 140 35.84 -0.75 -25.86
C GLY A 140 36.36 -0.41 -24.46
N ASN A 141 37.25 0.57 -24.34
CA ASN A 141 37.79 1.01 -23.05
C ASN A 141 36.75 1.78 -22.23
N LYS A 142 35.99 2.68 -22.87
CA LYS A 142 34.90 3.41 -22.23
C LYS A 142 33.85 2.44 -21.68
N TRP A 143 33.43 1.45 -22.47
CA TRP A 143 32.44 0.45 -22.05
C TRP A 143 32.91 -0.37 -20.84
N ARG A 144 34.19 -0.74 -20.78
CA ARG A 144 34.76 -1.43 -19.61
C ARG A 144 34.71 -0.57 -18.34
N VAL A 145 35.03 0.72 -18.43
CA VAL A 145 34.95 1.64 -17.29
C VAL A 145 33.51 1.82 -16.82
N GLU A 146 32.56 1.96 -17.76
CA GLU A 146 31.14 2.07 -17.42
C GLU A 146 30.61 0.78 -16.78
N ASN A 147 30.98 -0.40 -17.31
CA ASN A 147 30.62 -1.68 -16.70
C ASN A 147 31.17 -1.80 -15.28
N PHE A 148 32.42 -1.42 -15.04
CA PHE A 148 32.99 -1.40 -13.70
C PHE A 148 32.23 -0.44 -12.76
N ALA A 149 31.86 0.75 -13.24
CA ALA A 149 31.05 1.69 -12.46
C ALA A 149 29.65 1.13 -12.15
N LEU A 150 29.03 0.45 -13.11
CA LEU A 150 27.74 -0.22 -12.93
C LEU A 150 27.83 -1.39 -11.95
N GLU A 151 28.85 -2.24 -12.04
CA GLU A 151 29.09 -3.34 -11.10
C GLU A 151 29.23 -2.83 -9.67
N ASN A 152 30.00 -1.75 -9.45
CA ASN A 152 30.13 -1.12 -8.13
C ASN A 152 28.80 -0.51 -7.65
N ALA A 153 28.01 0.07 -8.55
CA ALA A 153 26.70 0.61 -8.20
C ALA A 153 25.72 -0.49 -7.80
N ILE A 154 25.74 -1.63 -8.50
CA ILE A 154 24.95 -2.82 -8.15
C ILE A 154 25.37 -3.34 -6.77
N GLN A 155 26.65 -3.55 -6.53
CA GLN A 155 27.15 -4.02 -5.23
C GLN A 155 26.75 -3.08 -4.08
N ARG A 156 26.78 -1.76 -4.30
CA ARG A 156 26.34 -0.80 -3.28
C ARG A 156 24.84 -0.93 -3.00
N VAL A 157 24.01 -0.98 -4.04
CA VAL A 157 22.55 -1.10 -3.89
C VAL A 157 22.17 -2.43 -3.26
N ASP A 158 22.86 -3.52 -3.62
CA ASP A 158 22.65 -4.84 -3.02
C ASP A 158 23.02 -4.82 -1.54
N GLY A 159 24.17 -4.22 -1.17
CA GLY A 159 24.57 -4.06 0.24
C GLY A 159 23.62 -3.19 1.05
N GLU A 160 23.10 -2.10 0.46
CA GLU A 160 22.04 -1.29 1.09
C GLU A 160 20.75 -2.10 1.27
N GLY A 161 20.38 -2.92 0.27
CA GLY A 161 19.23 -3.81 0.31
C GLY A 161 19.35 -4.89 1.38
N GLU A 162 20.52 -5.50 1.53
CA GLU A 162 20.82 -6.47 2.59
C GLU A 162 20.76 -5.80 3.97
N GLY A 163 21.34 -4.62 4.14
CA GLY A 163 21.28 -3.87 5.40
C GLY A 163 19.84 -3.51 5.81
N VAL A 164 18.99 -3.13 4.86
CA VAL A 164 17.56 -2.88 5.14
C VAL A 164 16.82 -4.17 5.49
N LYS A 165 17.11 -5.29 4.83
CA LYS A 165 16.52 -6.60 5.17
C LYS A 165 16.87 -7.02 6.59
N GLU A 166 18.13 -6.89 7.00
CA GLU A 166 18.57 -7.21 8.36
C GLU A 166 17.83 -6.36 9.41
N GLN A 167 17.68 -5.05 9.15
CA GLN A 167 16.92 -4.16 10.04
C GLN A 167 15.45 -4.57 10.13
N VAL A 168 14.81 -4.90 9.00
CA VAL A 168 13.42 -5.37 8.97
C VAL A 168 13.27 -6.68 9.74
N GLU A 169 14.20 -7.62 9.55
CA GLU A 169 14.21 -8.89 10.28
C GLU A 169 14.41 -8.69 11.78
N GLU A 170 15.32 -7.81 12.20
CA GLU A 170 15.53 -7.50 13.61
C GLU A 170 14.27 -6.89 14.26
N VAL A 171 13.65 -5.93 13.58
CA VAL A 171 12.38 -5.34 14.03
C VAL A 171 11.29 -6.40 14.12
N ASN A 172 11.18 -7.28 13.13
CA ASN A 172 10.18 -8.36 13.13
C ASN A 172 10.46 -9.39 14.22
N ARG A 173 11.72 -9.76 14.46
CA ARG A 173 12.13 -10.66 15.56
C ARG A 173 11.74 -10.08 16.91
N ARG A 174 12.06 -8.80 17.14
CA ARG A 174 11.70 -8.08 18.37
C ARG A 174 10.17 -8.00 18.53
N ARG A 175 9.46 -7.60 17.48
CA ARG A 175 8.00 -7.51 17.47
C ARG A 175 7.36 -8.85 17.81
N LYS A 176 7.86 -9.95 17.23
CA LYS A 176 7.36 -11.29 17.52
C LYS A 176 7.54 -11.66 18.99
N ALA A 177 8.74 -11.43 19.56
CA ALA A 177 9.02 -11.74 20.95
C ALA A 177 8.14 -10.91 21.92
N ASP A 178 7.95 -9.62 21.63
CA ASP A 178 7.10 -8.73 22.43
C ASP A 178 5.62 -9.16 22.36
N GLN A 179 5.13 -9.53 21.18
CA GLN A 179 3.75 -9.98 20.98
C GLN A 179 3.47 -11.35 21.58
N GLU A 180 4.38 -12.32 21.46
CA GLU A 180 4.23 -13.64 22.09
C GLU A 180 4.17 -13.51 23.62
N LYS A 181 5.05 -12.68 24.21
CA LYS A 181 5.04 -12.40 25.64
C LYS A 181 3.73 -11.72 26.08
N ALA A 182 3.26 -10.72 25.34
CA ALA A 182 1.99 -10.05 25.63
C ALA A 182 0.81 -11.04 25.55
N GLY A 183 0.74 -11.83 24.48
CA GLY A 183 -0.28 -12.85 24.28
C GLY A 183 -0.31 -13.90 25.39
N GLU A 184 0.85 -14.38 25.86
CA GLU A 184 0.94 -15.28 27.01
C GLU A 184 0.36 -14.66 28.29
N THR A 185 0.65 -13.37 28.53
CA THR A 185 0.08 -12.67 29.68
C THR A 185 -1.43 -12.51 29.57
N LEU A 186 -1.95 -12.21 28.37
CA LEU A 186 -3.39 -12.13 28.10
C LEU A 186 -4.08 -13.48 28.34
N SER A 187 -3.55 -14.57 27.77
CA SER A 187 -4.09 -15.92 28.00
C SER A 187 -4.09 -16.32 29.48
N ARG A 188 -3.06 -15.94 30.24
CA ARG A 188 -3.04 -16.18 31.68
C ARG A 188 -4.10 -15.37 32.43
N LEU A 189 -4.27 -14.10 32.05
CA LEU A 189 -5.30 -13.24 32.64
C LEU A 189 -6.71 -13.71 32.29
N GLU A 190 -6.93 -14.19 31.07
CA GLU A 190 -8.19 -14.77 30.62
C GLU A 190 -8.54 -16.02 31.42
N LYS A 191 -7.59 -16.96 31.58
CA LYS A 191 -7.80 -18.15 32.43
C LYS A 191 -8.12 -17.78 33.87
N ARG A 192 -7.39 -16.84 34.46
CA ARG A 192 -7.67 -16.37 35.81
C ARG A 192 -9.04 -15.71 35.89
N TRP A 193 -9.44 -14.96 34.86
CA TRP A 193 -10.76 -14.33 34.80
C TRP A 193 -11.87 -15.39 34.73
N THR A 194 -11.75 -16.41 33.89
CA THR A 194 -12.76 -17.49 33.81
C THR A 194 -12.83 -18.29 35.11
N GLU A 195 -11.70 -18.57 35.76
CA GLU A 195 -11.64 -19.20 37.08
C GLU A 195 -12.34 -18.35 38.15
N LEU A 196 -12.08 -17.04 38.18
CA LEU A 196 -12.72 -16.12 39.12
C LEU A 196 -14.23 -16.01 38.89
N VAL A 197 -14.67 -15.94 37.63
CA VAL A 197 -16.09 -15.93 37.29
C VAL A 197 -16.75 -17.24 37.71
N SER A 198 -16.14 -18.38 37.41
CA SER A 198 -16.65 -19.70 37.82
C SER A 198 -16.71 -19.84 39.34
N SER A 199 -15.67 -19.40 40.05
CA SER A 199 -15.61 -19.43 41.51
C SER A 199 -16.66 -18.51 42.14
N GLY A 200 -16.86 -17.31 41.57
CA GLY A 200 -17.91 -16.40 41.98
C GLY A 200 -19.30 -17.02 41.83
N VAL A 201 -19.59 -17.62 40.68
CA VAL A 201 -20.86 -18.33 40.44
C VAL A 201 -21.03 -19.51 41.41
N GLN A 202 -19.99 -20.29 41.67
CA GLN A 202 -20.04 -21.39 42.63
C GLN A 202 -20.29 -20.90 44.07
N LEU A 203 -19.71 -19.78 44.46
CA LEU A 203 -19.92 -19.17 45.78
C LEU A 203 -21.35 -18.65 45.93
N GLU A 204 -21.90 -18.00 44.90
CA GLU A 204 -23.31 -17.57 44.89
C GLU A 204 -24.27 -18.76 45.04
N ILE A 205 -24.03 -19.86 44.30
CA ILE A 205 -24.83 -21.08 44.42
C ILE A 205 -24.71 -21.67 45.83
N GLY A 206 -23.50 -21.72 46.39
CA GLY A 206 -23.26 -22.20 47.76
C GLY A 206 -23.95 -21.35 48.83
N SER A 207 -23.93 -20.02 48.68
CA SER A 207 -24.62 -19.09 49.57
C SER A 207 -26.13 -19.31 49.55
N VAL A 208 -26.74 -19.43 48.37
CA VAL A 208 -28.18 -19.71 48.22
C VAL A 208 -28.56 -21.04 48.88
N ALA A 209 -27.77 -22.10 48.69
CA ALA A 209 -28.03 -23.39 49.31
C ALA A 209 -27.90 -23.35 50.86
N LEU A 210 -26.94 -22.60 51.39
CA LEU A 210 -26.79 -22.39 52.83
C LEU A 210 -27.93 -21.54 53.42
N GLU A 211 -28.40 -20.53 52.69
CA GLU A 211 -29.56 -19.74 53.08
C GLU A 211 -30.83 -20.60 53.17
N GLU A 212 -31.04 -21.52 52.21
CA GLU A 212 -32.14 -22.48 52.25
C GLU A 212 -32.06 -23.39 53.50
N GLN A 213 -30.89 -23.95 53.79
CA GLN A 213 -30.66 -24.76 54.99
C GLN A 213 -30.87 -23.97 56.29
N LEU A 214 -30.47 -22.70 56.33
CA LEU A 214 -30.71 -21.82 57.48
C LEU A 214 -32.20 -21.55 57.70
N VAL A 215 -32.97 -21.36 56.64
CA VAL A 215 -34.44 -21.23 56.71
C VAL A 215 -35.05 -22.49 57.30
N GLU A 216 -34.65 -23.67 56.82
CA GLU A 216 -35.14 -24.96 57.33
C GLU A 216 -34.78 -25.16 58.82
N LEU A 217 -33.54 -24.89 59.21
CA LEU A 217 -33.09 -25.00 60.60
C LEU A 217 -33.81 -24.02 61.52
N ARG A 218 -34.04 -22.77 61.08
CA ARG A 218 -34.83 -21.79 61.85
C ARG A 218 -36.27 -22.25 62.03
N ALA A 219 -36.89 -22.84 61.01
CA ALA A 219 -38.23 -23.41 61.11
C ALA A 219 -38.29 -24.55 62.13
N ARG A 220 -37.33 -25.48 62.09
CA ARG A 220 -37.21 -26.58 63.07
C ARG A 220 -36.97 -26.06 64.49
N HIS A 221 -36.11 -25.07 64.66
CA HIS A 221 -35.84 -24.46 65.98
C HIS A 221 -37.10 -23.80 66.55
N ALA A 222 -37.84 -23.04 65.74
CA ALA A 222 -39.09 -22.42 66.15
C ALA A 222 -40.17 -23.45 66.53
N ASP A 223 -40.22 -24.59 65.84
CA ASP A 223 -41.14 -25.68 66.17
C ASP A 223 -40.77 -26.36 67.50
N LEU A 224 -39.48 -26.64 67.72
CA LEU A 224 -38.98 -27.18 68.99
C LEU A 224 -39.22 -26.21 70.15
N GLN A 225 -38.98 -24.92 69.97
CA GLN A 225 -39.27 -23.91 70.98
C GLN A 225 -40.76 -23.88 71.35
N ARG A 226 -41.66 -23.97 70.36
CA ARG A 226 -43.11 -24.09 70.61
C ARG A 226 -43.44 -25.35 71.42
N ARG A 227 -42.83 -26.49 71.08
CA ARG A 227 -43.02 -27.75 71.81
C ARG A 227 -42.52 -27.68 73.25
N VAL A 228 -41.36 -27.06 73.49
CA VAL A 228 -40.84 -26.86 74.85
C VAL A 228 -41.76 -25.93 75.65
N ALA A 229 -42.20 -24.81 75.06
CA ALA A 229 -43.13 -23.89 75.70
C ALA A 229 -44.47 -24.55 76.08
N ALA A 230 -44.96 -25.47 75.25
CA ALA A 230 -46.18 -26.25 75.50
C ALA A 230 -46.01 -27.34 76.59
N VAL A 231 -44.78 -27.79 76.86
CA VAL A 231 -44.47 -28.76 77.93
C VAL A 231 -44.21 -28.07 79.27
N SER A 232 -43.84 -26.79 79.27
CA SER A 232 -43.61 -25.96 80.46
C SER A 232 -44.86 -25.24 81.00
N GLN A 233 -46.04 -25.49 80.42
CA GLN A 233 -47.36 -25.07 80.92
C GLN A 233 -48.11 -26.27 81.49
#